data_AF-A0A378FL74-F1
#
_entry.id   AF-A0A378FL74-F1
#
_cell.length_a   1.000
_cell.length_b   1.000
_cell.length_c   1.000
_cell.angle_alpha   90.00
_cell.angle_beta   90.00
_cell.angle_gamma   90.00
#
_symmetry.space_group_name_H-M   'P 1'
#
loop_
_entity.id
_entity.type
_entity.pdbx_description
1 polymer ?
#
loop_
_entity_poly.entity_id
_entity_poly.type
_entity_poly.pdbx_seq_one_letter_code
_entity_poly.pdbx_strand_id
1 'polypeptide(L)'
;MRAALQISQSGQTCALLSKVFPTRSHTVSAQGGITVALGNSHEDNWEWHMYDTVKGSDYIGDQDAIEYMCKTGPEAILELEHMGLPFSRLDDGRIYQRPFGGSRRTSAANSGAYRGGG
;
A
#
# COMPACT_ATOMS: atom_id res chain seq x y z
N MET A 1 -9.65 9.09 -0.17
CA MET A 1 -10.23 9.83 -1.32
C MET A 1 -10.24 9.03 -2.63
N ARG A 2 -9.63 7.85 -2.67
CA ARG A 2 -9.52 6.98 -3.86
C ARG A 2 -10.86 6.68 -4.56
N ALA A 3 -11.92 6.34 -3.82
CA ALA A 3 -13.21 6.02 -4.40
C ALA A 3 -13.84 7.19 -5.19
N ALA A 4 -13.76 8.42 -4.65
CA ALA A 4 -14.28 9.61 -5.32
C ALA A 4 -13.53 9.91 -6.63
N LEU A 5 -12.22 9.64 -6.67
CA LEU A 5 -11.42 9.74 -7.89
C LEU A 5 -11.92 8.76 -8.96
N GLN A 6 -12.15 7.49 -8.59
CA GLN A 6 -12.64 6.48 -9.52
C GLN A 6 -14.03 6.81 -10.07
N ILE A 7 -14.93 7.33 -9.23
CA ILE A 7 -16.27 7.78 -9.66
C ILE A 7 -16.15 8.95 -10.63
N SER A 8 -15.27 9.91 -10.37
CA SER A 8 -15.04 11.02 -11.30
C SER A 8 -14.43 10.55 -12.63
N GLN A 9 -13.54 9.56 -12.62
CA GLN A 9 -12.94 8.98 -13.83
C GLN A 9 -13.93 8.16 -14.66
N SER A 10 -14.98 7.60 -14.04
CA SER A 10 -16.07 6.92 -14.75
C SER A 10 -17.08 7.87 -15.38
N GLY A 11 -16.83 9.19 -15.34
CA GLY A 11 -17.70 10.23 -15.92
C GLY A 11 -18.90 10.59 -15.06
N GLN A 12 -18.96 10.10 -13.81
CA GLN A 12 -20.05 10.38 -12.88
C GLN A 12 -19.70 11.55 -11.95
N THR A 13 -20.73 12.27 -11.50
CA THR A 13 -20.56 13.35 -10.53
C THR A 13 -20.50 12.78 -9.11
N CYS A 14 -19.55 13.26 -8.31
CA CYS A 14 -19.33 12.80 -6.94
C CYS A 14 -19.20 14.01 -6.00
N ALA A 15 -19.97 14.01 -4.90
CA ALA A 15 -19.79 14.95 -3.81
C ALA A 15 -18.98 14.28 -2.68
N LEU A 16 -17.86 14.88 -2.29
CA LEU A 16 -17.02 14.41 -1.18
C LEU A 16 -17.17 15.35 0.01
N LEU A 17 -17.82 14.87 1.07
CA LEU A 17 -18.00 15.63 2.31
C LEU A 17 -17.07 15.13 3.40
N SER A 18 -16.46 16.05 4.16
CA SER A 18 -15.59 15.72 5.29
C SER A 18 -15.70 16.79 6.38
N LYS A 19 -15.58 16.38 7.64
CA LYS A 19 -15.53 17.27 8.81
C LYS A 19 -14.26 18.12 8.85
N VAL A 20 -13.19 17.62 8.26
CA VAL A 20 -11.86 18.22 8.25
C VAL A 20 -11.30 18.27 6.83
N PHE A 21 -10.34 19.15 6.60
CA PHE A 21 -9.65 19.22 5.31
C PHE A 21 -8.96 17.89 4.97
N PRO A 22 -8.88 17.52 3.68
CA PRO A 22 -8.21 16.29 3.20
C PRO A 22 -6.85 16.01 3.85
N THR A 23 -6.02 17.05 3.96
CA THR A 23 -4.65 17.03 4.49
C THR A 23 -4.57 16.91 6.01
N ARG A 24 -5.71 16.89 6.71
CA ARG A 24 -5.81 16.66 8.16
C ARG A 24 -6.52 15.35 8.50
N SER A 25 -6.74 14.49 7.52
CA SER A 25 -7.23 13.14 7.78
C SER A 25 -6.12 12.29 8.42
N HIS A 26 -6.51 11.30 9.23
CA HIS A 26 -5.57 10.44 9.95
C HIS A 26 -4.61 9.66 9.03
N THR A 27 -4.93 9.51 7.74
CA THR A 27 -4.02 8.88 6.77
C THR A 27 -2.68 9.61 6.64
N VAL A 28 -2.62 10.91 6.97
CA VAL A 28 -1.38 11.71 6.96
C VAL A 28 -0.42 11.30 8.08
N SER A 29 -0.94 10.69 9.15
CA SER A 29 -0.11 10.22 10.27
C SER A 29 0.56 8.86 10.00
N ALA A 30 0.31 8.22 8.85
CA ALA A 30 0.90 6.93 8.53
C ALA A 30 2.41 7.06 8.22
N GLN A 31 3.25 6.34 8.99
CA GLN A 31 4.73 6.37 8.85
C GLN A 31 5.34 4.98 8.58
N GLY A 32 4.55 3.92 8.74
CA GLY A 32 5.02 2.53 8.65
C GLY A 32 5.31 2.06 7.23
N GLY A 33 4.56 2.59 6.26
CA GLY A 33 4.59 2.17 4.86
C GLY A 33 3.33 1.41 4.46
N ILE A 34 3.26 1.02 3.19
CA ILE A 34 2.18 0.21 2.63
C ILE A 34 2.74 -1.19 2.34
N THR A 35 2.28 -2.20 3.07
CA THR A 35 2.70 -3.60 2.87
C THR A 35 2.18 -4.14 1.54
N VAL A 36 3.08 -4.57 0.66
CA VAL A 36 2.73 -5.02 -0.69
C VAL A 36 3.80 -5.95 -1.26
N ALA A 37 3.39 -6.97 -2.01
CA ALA A 37 4.30 -7.93 -2.63
C ALA A 37 4.82 -7.44 -3.99
N LEU A 38 5.76 -6.48 -3.98
CA LEU A 38 6.41 -5.99 -5.22
C LEU A 38 7.60 -6.86 -5.67
N GLY A 39 8.21 -7.62 -4.76
CA GLY A 39 9.36 -8.47 -5.09
C GLY A 39 10.63 -7.72 -5.49
N ASN A 40 10.78 -6.43 -5.10
CA ASN A 40 11.91 -5.61 -5.55
C ASN A 40 13.19 -5.84 -4.73
N SER A 41 13.05 -6.15 -3.44
CA SER A 41 14.21 -6.34 -2.52
C SER A 41 14.59 -7.81 -2.35
N HIS A 42 13.62 -8.70 -2.48
CA HIS A 42 13.76 -10.16 -2.43
C HIS A 42 12.53 -10.77 -3.11
N GLU A 43 12.59 -12.07 -3.39
CA GLU A 43 11.45 -12.77 -4.00
C GLU A 43 10.21 -12.66 -3.11
N ASP A 44 9.11 -12.17 -3.69
CA ASP A 44 7.84 -11.99 -3.01
C ASP A 44 6.68 -12.27 -3.97
N ASN A 45 5.58 -12.79 -3.45
CA ASN A 45 4.41 -13.19 -4.22
C ASN A 45 3.14 -12.83 -3.44
N TRP A 46 2.09 -12.42 -4.15
CA TRP A 46 0.78 -12.11 -3.57
C TRP A 46 0.21 -13.30 -2.77
N GLU A 47 0.51 -14.54 -3.15
CA GLU A 47 0.08 -15.75 -2.42
C GLU A 47 0.69 -15.83 -1.02
N TRP A 48 1.97 -15.44 -0.87
CA TRP A 48 2.63 -15.41 0.44
C TRP A 48 2.09 -14.27 1.30
N HIS A 49 1.82 -13.12 0.70
CA HIS A 49 1.16 -12.01 1.38
C HIS A 49 -0.25 -12.39 1.85
N MET A 50 -1.01 -13.08 1.01
CA MET A 50 -2.34 -13.60 1.34
C MET A 50 -2.25 -14.59 2.51
N TYR A 51 -1.32 -15.56 2.46
CA TYR A 51 -1.13 -16.53 3.54
C TYR A 51 -0.81 -15.84 4.88
N ASP A 52 0.15 -14.90 4.88
CA ASP A 52 0.52 -14.15 6.08
C ASP A 52 -0.68 -13.32 6.61
N THR A 53 -1.52 -12.78 5.72
CA THR A 53 -2.70 -12.00 6.09
C THR A 53 -3.82 -12.87 6.67
N VAL A 54 -4.16 -14.00 6.03
CA VAL A 54 -5.17 -14.94 6.51
C VAL A 54 -4.77 -15.48 7.88
N LYS A 55 -3.51 -15.91 8.02
CA LYS A 55 -2.99 -16.39 9.29
C LYS A 55 -2.93 -15.28 10.35
N GLY A 56 -2.49 -14.08 9.99
CA GLY A 56 -2.43 -12.94 10.91
C GLY A 56 -3.80 -12.46 11.37
N SER A 57 -4.84 -12.71 10.58
CA SER A 57 -6.24 -12.48 10.95
C SER A 57 -6.86 -13.60 11.76
N ASP A 58 -6.10 -14.58 12.26
CA ASP A 58 -6.63 -15.78 12.95
C ASP A 58 -7.70 -16.53 12.12
N TYR A 59 -7.58 -16.53 10.79
CA TYR A 59 -8.51 -17.15 9.84
C TYR A 59 -9.95 -16.62 9.88
N ILE A 60 -10.22 -15.50 10.56
CA ILE A 60 -11.56 -14.89 10.61
C ILE A 60 -11.79 -13.84 9.50
N GLY A 61 -10.76 -13.51 8.73
CA GLY A 61 -10.88 -12.62 7.58
C GLY A 61 -11.58 -13.26 6.39
N ASP A 62 -12.28 -12.45 5.60
CA ASP A 62 -12.84 -12.86 4.30
C ASP A 62 -11.68 -13.13 3.31
N GLN A 63 -11.50 -14.39 2.96
CA GLN A 63 -10.37 -14.82 2.13
C GLN A 63 -10.47 -14.31 0.69
N ASP A 64 -11.67 -14.15 0.14
CA ASP A 64 -11.87 -13.61 -1.21
C ASP A 64 -11.46 -12.13 -1.25
N ALA A 65 -11.83 -11.39 -0.19
CA ALA A 65 -11.42 -9.99 -0.04
C ALA A 65 -9.91 -9.84 0.16
N ILE A 66 -9.29 -10.72 0.98
CA ILE A 66 -7.85 -10.72 1.21
C ILE A 66 -7.09 -11.07 -0.07
N GLU A 67 -7.54 -12.07 -0.82
CA GLU A 67 -6.97 -12.46 -2.11
C GLU A 67 -6.98 -11.28 -3.08
N TYR A 68 -8.15 -10.64 -3.25
CA TYR A 68 -8.29 -9.48 -4.12
C TYR A 68 -7.35 -8.34 -3.70
N MET A 69 -7.28 -8.03 -2.40
CA MET A 69 -6.38 -7.00 -1.88
C MET A 69 -4.91 -7.32 -2.18
N CYS A 70 -4.47 -8.57 -1.96
CA CYS A 70 -3.08 -8.97 -2.15
C CYS A 70 -2.68 -8.99 -3.63
N LYS A 71 -3.59 -9.42 -4.52
CA LYS A 71 -3.37 -9.42 -5.97
C LYS A 71 -3.31 -8.02 -6.57
N THR A 72 -4.21 -7.12 -6.14
CA THR A 72 -4.32 -5.76 -6.71
C THR A 72 -3.35 -4.75 -6.07
N GLY A 73 -2.82 -5.06 -4.89
CA GLY A 73 -1.90 -4.19 -4.16
C GLY A 73 -0.71 -3.67 -4.99
N PRO A 74 0.03 -4.51 -5.73
CA PRO A 74 1.15 -4.07 -6.57
C PRO A 74 0.75 -3.02 -7.61
N GLU A 75 -0.37 -3.23 -8.31
CA GLU A 75 -0.89 -2.28 -9.31
C GLU A 75 -1.25 -0.94 -8.67
N ALA A 76 -1.89 -0.98 -7.49
CA ALA A 76 -2.25 0.23 -6.75
C ALA A 76 -1.02 1.06 -6.32
N ILE A 77 0.09 0.40 -5.96
CA ILE A 77 1.34 1.11 -5.61
C ILE A 77 1.95 1.80 -6.81
N LEU A 78 2.02 1.12 -7.95
CA LEU A 78 2.54 1.69 -9.20
C LEU A 78 1.67 2.86 -9.68
N GLU A 79 0.36 2.77 -9.51
CA GLU A 79 -0.53 3.88 -9.82
C GLU A 79 -0.29 5.08 -8.90
N LEU A 80 -0.13 4.87 -7.60
CA LEU A 80 0.20 5.93 -6.65
C LEU A 80 1.53 6.61 -7.00
N GLU A 81 2.53 5.83 -7.41
CA GLU A 81 3.80 6.34 -7.92
C GLU A 81 3.59 7.25 -9.14
N HIS A 82 2.81 6.80 -10.14
CA HIS A 82 2.50 7.60 -11.33
C HIS A 82 1.67 8.85 -11.02
N MET A 83 0.87 8.82 -9.96
CA MET A 83 0.16 10.00 -9.45
C MET A 83 1.07 10.98 -8.69
N GLY A 84 2.36 10.67 -8.56
CA GLY A 84 3.38 11.55 -7.97
C GLY A 84 3.70 11.28 -6.51
N LEU A 85 3.28 10.14 -5.94
CA LEU A 85 3.68 9.75 -4.59
C LEU A 85 5.17 9.37 -4.55
N PRO A 86 6.04 10.10 -3.82
CA PRO A 86 7.47 9.87 -3.88
C PRO A 86 7.88 8.70 -2.96
N PHE A 87 7.83 7.47 -3.49
CA PHE A 87 8.40 6.31 -2.82
C PHE A 87 9.92 6.38 -2.76
N SER A 88 10.50 5.91 -1.65
CA SER A 88 11.95 5.70 -1.49
C SER A 88 12.43 4.67 -2.51
N ARG A 89 13.68 4.79 -2.96
CA ARG A 89 14.25 3.97 -4.03
C ARG A 89 15.49 3.22 -3.61
N LEU A 90 15.69 2.08 -4.26
CA LEU A 90 16.97 1.38 -4.33
C LEU A 90 17.91 2.11 -5.31
N ASP A 91 19.19 1.74 -5.30
CA ASP A 91 20.20 2.33 -6.20
C ASP A 91 19.90 2.09 -7.69
N ASP A 92 19.11 1.06 -7.99
CA ASP A 92 18.67 0.71 -9.35
C ASP A 92 17.37 1.45 -9.79
N GLY A 93 16.81 2.31 -8.94
CA GLY A 93 15.60 3.08 -9.20
C GLY A 93 14.27 2.36 -8.91
N ARG A 94 14.30 1.10 -8.44
CA ARG A 94 13.08 0.39 -8.02
C ARG A 94 12.58 0.89 -6.67
N ILE A 95 11.30 0.65 -6.37
CA ILE A 95 10.70 1.02 -5.07
C ILE A 95 11.37 0.21 -3.96
N TYR A 96 11.90 0.92 -2.97
CA TYR A 96 12.48 0.35 -1.76
C TYR A 96 11.38 -0.22 -0.85
N GLN A 97 11.58 -1.45 -0.38
CA GLN A 97 10.71 -2.13 0.57
C GLN A 97 11.48 -2.45 1.85
N ARG A 98 10.83 -2.30 3.02
CA ARG A 98 11.42 -2.69 4.32
C ARG A 98 10.52 -3.70 5.05
N PRO A 99 11.08 -4.56 5.91
CA PRO A 99 10.28 -5.41 6.79
C PRO A 99 9.36 -4.57 7.69
N PHE A 100 8.08 -4.92 7.74
CA PHE A 100 7.07 -4.23 8.55
C PHE A 100 5.89 -5.18 8.86
N GLY A 101 5.22 -5.00 10.01
CA GLY A 101 3.99 -5.73 10.33
C GLY A 101 4.15 -7.21 10.71
N GLY A 102 5.39 -7.69 10.94
CA GLY A 102 5.63 -9.08 11.35
C GLY A 102 5.41 -10.12 10.24
N SER A 103 5.14 -9.69 9.01
CA SER A 103 5.11 -10.53 7.82
C SER A 103 6.47 -11.21 7.62
N ARG A 104 6.46 -12.49 7.25
CA ARG A 104 7.70 -13.27 7.13
C ARG A 104 8.46 -12.92 5.86
N ARG A 105 7.72 -12.59 4.80
CA ARG A 105 8.28 -12.33 3.47
C ARG A 105 7.82 -10.98 2.94
N THR A 106 6.57 -10.60 3.10
CA THR A 106 6.09 -9.36 2.49
C THR A 106 6.61 -8.11 3.20
N SER A 107 7.07 -7.14 2.41
CA SER A 107 7.68 -5.91 2.91
C SER A 107 6.90 -4.66 2.49
N ALA A 108 7.02 -3.60 3.27
CA ALA A 108 6.28 -2.36 3.06
C ALA A 108 7.07 -1.31 2.26
N ALA A 109 6.40 -0.73 1.27
CA ALA A 109 6.87 0.43 0.50
C ALA A 109 6.67 1.72 1.31
N ASN A 110 7.66 2.60 1.34
CA ASN A 110 7.62 3.85 2.10
C ASN A 110 7.78 5.07 1.22
N SER A 111 6.97 6.11 1.47
CA SER A 111 7.18 7.44 0.90
C SER A 111 7.75 8.39 1.97
N GLY A 112 8.94 8.95 1.69
CA GLY A 112 9.52 10.11 2.40
C GLY A 112 10.21 9.93 3.78
N ALA A 113 11.46 10.40 3.84
CA ALA A 113 12.14 11.08 4.98
C ALA A 113 12.53 10.34 6.27
N TYR A 114 12.71 9.01 6.27
CA TYR A 114 13.47 8.35 7.35
C TYR A 114 14.61 7.52 6.76
N ARG A 115 15.68 8.21 6.33
CA ARG A 115 17.02 7.60 6.33
C ARG A 115 17.39 7.46 7.80
N GLY A 116 17.17 6.27 8.36
CA GLY A 116 17.67 5.95 9.69
C GLY A 116 19.16 6.31 9.75
N GLY A 117 19.51 7.14 10.72
CA GLY A 117 20.90 7.41 11.04
C GLY A 117 21.62 6.10 11.35
N GLY A 118 22.83 6.00 10.83
CA GLY A 118 23.81 4.95 11.02
C GLY A 118 25.05 5.35 10.25
#